data_AF-A0A4V6D6V2-F1
#
_entry.id   AF-A0A4V6D6V2-F1
#
_cell.length_a   1.000
_cell.length_b   1.000
_cell.length_c   1.000
_cell.angle_alpha   90.00
_cell.angle_beta   90.00
_cell.angle_gamma   90.00
#
_symmetry.space_group_name_H-M   'P 1'
#
loop_
_entity.id
_entity.type
_entity.pdbx_description
1 polymer ?
#
loop_
_entity_poly.entity_id
_entity_poly.type
_entity_poly.pdbx_seq_one_letter_code
_entity_poly.pdbx_strand_id
1 'polypeptide(L)'
;MDTGGNSLPSQSCPDGPKRRVCYYYDRGIAGVDYGEDHVMVPRRVDMAHALIRSYGLLGDMARLRTRPATADEISSFHDEGYVGLLRDVTPEGFAAGGEMTHAAKGFNVGAFAKDDRSVDNPPIAGLWDYCRRYAGGSLAAARALVSGEAEIAINWSGGLHHACRERASGFCYVNDIVVAIHELLGRFRRVLYVDIDVHHGDGVETAFIDSARVMTVSFHQRTKNFFPDGKGLVEHVGVGDGQYRAVNVPLNEGMDDQGYHGLFRPIMAKVMEVFQPEAIVMQCGGDSLSGDRLGNQNLSIAGHAQCVRFMRSYNLPLLLLGGGGYTVNHVAACWCYETAVAIGKEIDDAIPVHCYDSYYRSQGYKLHYPVAKGIKNDNTDFHVTRTMSIVMRNLTHLEAAPSVGFVDPAGGMSIDAEALFCRAPPREDDDPMERLHRLCGEIDERSFLMELGKRHLDLAKDKDGDQLQPHRDRSEPVKRQRSEKLYCKY
;
A
#
# COMPACT_ATOMS: atom_id res chain seq x y z
N MET A 1 -22.72 9.02 39.78
CA MET A 1 -21.86 7.82 39.71
C MET A 1 -22.37 7.01 38.54
N ASP A 2 -21.78 7.20 37.37
CA ASP A 2 -22.01 6.35 36.21
C ASP A 2 -20.64 5.97 35.67
N THR A 3 -20.16 4.81 36.10
CA THR A 3 -18.94 4.18 35.60
C THR A 3 -19.30 3.48 34.30
N GLY A 4 -19.16 4.19 33.18
CA GLY A 4 -19.24 3.63 31.83
C GLY A 4 -18.03 2.73 31.58
N GLY A 5 -18.15 1.46 31.96
CA GLY A 5 -17.17 0.44 31.66
C GLY A 5 -17.15 0.16 30.16
N ASN A 6 -16.02 0.45 29.51
CA ASN A 6 -15.73 -0.02 28.15
C ASN A 6 -15.49 -1.53 28.22
N SER A 7 -16.53 -2.29 27.88
CA SER A 7 -16.41 -3.74 27.64
C SER A 7 -15.45 -4.01 26.50
N LEU A 8 -14.55 -4.99 26.69
CA LEU A 8 -13.70 -5.53 25.63
C LEU A 8 -14.57 -6.01 24.44
N PRO A 9 -14.14 -5.82 23.19
CA PRO A 9 -14.91 -6.22 22.02
C PRO A 9 -15.15 -7.73 22.00
N SER A 10 -16.43 -8.13 21.97
CA SER A 10 -16.87 -9.50 21.73
C SER A 10 -16.47 -9.96 20.32
N GLN A 11 -16.19 -11.25 20.13
CA GLN A 11 -15.99 -11.92 18.83
C GLN A 11 -17.22 -11.88 17.90
N SER A 12 -18.23 -11.08 18.23
CA SER A 12 -19.52 -10.96 17.55
C SER A 12 -19.93 -9.52 17.27
N CYS A 13 -19.01 -8.55 17.21
CA CYS A 13 -19.35 -7.22 16.72
C CYS A 13 -19.53 -7.27 15.19
N PRO A 14 -20.77 -7.16 14.65
CA PRO A 14 -20.93 -6.91 13.22
C PRO A 14 -20.18 -5.61 12.90
N ASP A 15 -19.56 -5.55 11.72
CA ASP A 15 -18.96 -4.32 11.21
C ASP A 15 -19.90 -3.14 11.52
N GLY A 16 -19.36 -2.07 12.13
CA GLY A 16 -20.11 -0.88 12.46
C GLY A 16 -20.83 -0.27 11.24
N PRO A 17 -21.67 0.77 11.42
CA PRO A 17 -22.37 1.41 10.29
C PRO A 17 -21.41 1.77 9.15
N LYS A 18 -21.92 1.81 7.90
CA LYS A 18 -21.13 2.18 6.72
C LYS A 18 -20.35 3.47 7.00
N ARG A 19 -19.02 3.37 7.05
CA ARG A 19 -18.12 4.47 7.40
C ARG A 19 -17.85 5.35 6.19
N ARG A 20 -17.74 6.67 6.38
CA ARG A 20 -17.35 7.57 5.28
C ARG A 20 -15.88 7.37 4.94
N VAL A 21 -15.62 6.84 3.74
CA VAL A 21 -14.27 6.58 3.25
C VAL A 21 -13.89 7.65 2.22
N CYS A 22 -12.68 8.19 2.33
CA CYS A 22 -12.07 8.97 1.26
C CYS A 22 -10.78 8.30 0.74
N TYR A 23 -10.48 8.56 -0.53
CA TYR A 23 -9.39 7.90 -1.25
C TYR A 23 -8.62 8.93 -2.07
N TYR A 24 -7.30 8.96 -1.89
CA TYR A 24 -6.37 9.75 -2.69
C TYR A 24 -5.68 8.88 -3.73
N TYR A 25 -5.58 9.41 -4.94
CA TYR A 25 -4.77 8.86 -6.00
C TYR A 25 -4.30 9.99 -6.93
N ASP A 26 -3.03 9.95 -7.28
CA ASP A 26 -2.41 10.84 -8.26
C ASP A 26 -1.63 10.01 -9.27
N ARG A 27 -2.05 10.09 -10.55
CA ARG A 27 -1.45 9.33 -11.65
C ARG A 27 0.02 9.65 -11.89
N GLY A 28 0.49 10.84 -11.50
CA GLY A 28 1.88 11.26 -11.62
C GLY A 28 2.85 10.33 -10.87
N ILE A 29 2.36 9.61 -9.86
CA ILE A 29 3.13 8.64 -9.07
C ILE A 29 3.52 7.42 -9.93
N ALA A 30 2.66 7.00 -10.86
CA ALA A 30 2.84 5.80 -11.66
C ALA A 30 3.94 5.92 -12.74
N GLY A 31 4.30 7.16 -13.10
CA GLY A 31 5.29 7.47 -14.12
C GLY A 31 6.73 7.50 -13.60
N VAL A 32 6.92 7.37 -12.28
CA VAL A 32 8.23 7.44 -11.65
C VAL A 32 8.99 6.13 -11.84
N ASP A 33 10.24 6.26 -12.25
CA ASP A 33 11.16 5.16 -12.50
C ASP A 33 12.36 5.28 -11.54
N TYR A 34 12.58 4.23 -10.73
CA TYR A 34 13.72 4.13 -9.83
C TYR A 34 14.98 3.61 -10.52
N GLY A 35 14.88 3.14 -11.77
CA GLY A 35 15.94 2.51 -12.53
C GLY A 35 15.62 1.06 -12.88
N GLU A 36 16.22 0.57 -13.97
CA GLU A 36 15.89 -0.71 -14.63
C GLU A 36 15.92 -1.94 -13.69
N ASP A 37 16.89 -1.99 -12.77
CA ASP A 37 17.07 -3.10 -11.83
C ASP A 37 16.51 -2.83 -10.42
N HIS A 38 15.86 -1.68 -10.21
CA HIS A 38 15.38 -1.30 -8.89
C HIS A 38 14.04 -1.99 -8.54
N VAL A 39 13.95 -2.52 -7.32
CA VAL A 39 12.80 -3.32 -6.86
C VAL A 39 11.56 -2.46 -6.53
N MET A 40 11.74 -1.21 -6.11
CA MET A 40 10.63 -0.26 -5.95
C MET A 40 10.05 0.13 -7.31
N VAL A 41 8.81 -0.25 -7.57
CA VAL A 41 8.07 0.07 -8.79
C VAL A 41 6.80 0.85 -8.43
N PRO A 42 6.81 2.20 -8.49
CA PRO A 42 5.66 3.04 -8.14
C PRO A 42 4.37 2.73 -8.92
N ARG A 43 4.48 2.15 -10.13
CA ARG A 43 3.34 1.72 -10.96
C ARG A 43 2.39 0.75 -10.25
N ARG A 44 2.81 0.04 -9.20
CA ARG A 44 1.92 -0.80 -8.38
C ARG A 44 0.74 -0.04 -7.78
N VAL A 45 0.89 1.27 -7.51
CA VAL A 45 -0.21 2.15 -7.04
C VAL A 45 -1.28 2.31 -8.12
N ASP A 46 -0.87 2.45 -9.38
CA ASP A 46 -1.79 2.56 -10.52
C ASP A 46 -2.50 1.24 -10.82
N MET A 47 -1.78 0.12 -10.65
CA MET A 47 -2.37 -1.22 -10.74
C MET A 47 -3.44 -1.42 -9.66
N ALA A 48 -3.17 -1.01 -8.41
CA ALA A 48 -4.16 -1.03 -7.33
C ALA A 48 -5.37 -0.14 -7.67
N HIS A 49 -5.14 1.09 -8.15
CA HIS A 49 -6.20 1.99 -8.58
C HIS A 49 -7.08 1.38 -9.67
N ALA A 50 -6.47 0.74 -10.68
CA ALA A 50 -7.17 0.10 -11.77
C ALA A 50 -8.07 -1.06 -11.31
N LEU A 51 -7.62 -1.85 -10.33
CA LEU A 51 -8.44 -2.89 -9.68
C LEU A 51 -9.58 -2.28 -8.86
N ILE A 52 -9.29 -1.29 -8.01
CA ILE A 52 -10.31 -0.58 -7.21
C ILE A 52 -11.41 -0.02 -8.13
N ARG A 53 -11.02 0.53 -9.29
CA ARG A 53 -11.96 0.98 -10.33
C ARG A 53 -12.73 -0.16 -10.96
N SER A 54 -12.07 -1.25 -11.37
CA SER A 54 -12.73 -2.35 -12.09
C SER A 54 -13.72 -3.12 -11.21
N TYR A 55 -13.49 -3.18 -9.90
CA TYR A 55 -14.45 -3.68 -8.90
C TYR A 55 -15.56 -2.66 -8.54
N GLY A 56 -15.55 -1.46 -9.12
CA GLY A 56 -16.56 -0.43 -8.88
C GLY A 56 -16.51 0.20 -7.48
N LEU A 57 -15.37 0.11 -6.77
CA LEU A 57 -15.22 0.59 -5.40
C LEU A 57 -15.10 2.12 -5.31
N LEU A 58 -14.66 2.79 -6.39
CA LEU A 58 -14.54 4.26 -6.42
C LEU A 58 -15.88 4.97 -6.16
N GLY A 59 -17.01 4.37 -6.55
CA GLY A 59 -18.34 4.93 -6.32
C GLY A 59 -18.80 4.87 -4.86
N ASP A 60 -18.12 4.09 -4.02
CA ASP A 60 -18.40 3.94 -2.59
C ASP A 60 -17.53 4.86 -1.70
N MET A 61 -16.71 5.74 -2.31
CA MET A 61 -15.75 6.60 -1.61
C MET A 61 -15.78 8.04 -2.12
N ALA A 62 -15.45 9.00 -1.24
CA ALA A 62 -15.14 10.36 -1.65
C ALA A 62 -13.70 10.43 -2.22
N ARG A 63 -13.51 11.10 -3.35
CA ARG A 63 -12.18 11.25 -3.95
C ARG A 63 -11.52 12.53 -3.44
N LEU A 64 -10.33 12.36 -2.87
CA LEU A 64 -9.49 13.49 -2.46
C LEU A 64 -8.84 14.11 -3.70
N ARG A 65 -8.94 15.44 -3.79
CA ARG A 65 -8.18 16.27 -4.71
C ARG A 65 -7.27 17.12 -3.86
N THR A 66 -5.97 16.96 -3.99
CA THR A 66 -5.03 17.80 -3.25
C THR A 66 -3.92 18.29 -4.14
N ARG A 67 -3.39 19.45 -3.78
CA ARG A 67 -2.11 19.90 -4.29
C ARG A 67 -1.00 18.99 -3.73
N PRO A 68 0.12 18.83 -4.44
CA PRO A 68 1.31 18.27 -3.84
C PRO A 68 1.70 19.05 -2.58
N ALA A 69 2.32 18.38 -1.60
CA ALA A 69 2.82 19.01 -0.38
C ALA A 69 3.77 20.16 -0.73
N THR A 70 3.76 21.21 0.09
CA THR A 70 4.73 22.32 0.00
C THR A 70 6.05 21.92 0.65
N ALA A 71 7.12 22.66 0.36
CA ALA A 71 8.39 22.49 1.06
C ALA A 71 8.21 22.69 2.57
N ASP A 72 7.51 23.75 2.97
CA ASP A 72 7.25 24.08 4.38
C ASP A 72 6.51 22.96 5.14
N GLU A 73 5.52 22.33 4.50
CA GLU A 73 4.82 21.17 5.08
C GLU A 73 5.73 19.95 5.25
N ILE A 74 6.68 19.73 4.34
CA ILE A 74 7.66 18.63 4.45
C ILE A 74 8.72 18.98 5.50
N SER A 75 9.14 20.24 5.55
CA SER A 75 10.09 20.79 6.52
C SER A 75 9.52 20.92 7.94
N SER A 76 8.24 20.64 8.16
CA SER A 76 7.68 20.52 9.52
C SER A 76 8.32 19.38 10.30
N PHE A 77 8.90 18.40 9.59
CA PHE A 77 9.69 17.31 10.16
C PHE A 77 11.13 17.35 9.65
N HIS A 78 11.31 17.34 8.33
CA HIS A 78 12.62 17.21 7.70
C HIS A 78 13.47 18.47 7.83
N ASP A 79 14.79 18.28 7.88
CA ASP A 79 15.73 19.40 7.85
C ASP A 79 15.62 20.21 6.55
N GLU A 80 15.72 21.54 6.64
CA GLU A 80 15.59 22.44 5.50
C GLU A 80 16.68 22.20 4.44
N GLY A 81 17.91 21.89 4.86
CA GLY A 81 19.01 21.56 3.97
C GLY A 81 18.76 20.25 3.21
N TYR A 82 18.22 19.24 3.90
CA TYR A 82 17.81 17.99 3.27
C TYR A 82 16.67 18.18 2.25
N VAL A 83 15.64 18.96 2.60
CA VAL A 83 14.54 19.29 1.67
C VAL A 83 15.04 20.09 0.47
N GLY A 84 15.95 21.04 0.70
CA GLY A 84 16.63 21.79 -0.36
C GLY A 84 17.38 20.87 -1.32
N LEU A 85 18.13 19.88 -0.80
CA LEU A 85 18.78 18.87 -1.62
C LEU A 85 17.75 18.09 -2.46
N LEU A 86 16.70 17.52 -1.84
CA LEU A 86 15.70 16.71 -2.56
C LEU A 86 15.01 17.50 -3.67
N ARG A 87 14.81 18.81 -3.47
CA ARG A 87 14.26 19.73 -4.47
C ARG A 87 15.18 19.89 -5.68
N ASP A 88 16.48 20.02 -5.44
CA ASP A 88 17.45 20.47 -6.42
C ASP A 88 18.23 19.32 -7.10
N VAL A 89 18.29 18.15 -6.47
CA VAL A 89 19.00 16.99 -7.01
C VAL A 89 18.30 16.42 -8.24
N THR A 90 19.09 16.19 -9.29
CA THR A 90 18.66 15.57 -10.55
C THR A 90 19.61 14.43 -10.91
N PRO A 91 19.18 13.43 -11.71
CA PRO A 91 20.08 12.39 -12.19
C PRO A 91 21.31 12.96 -12.90
N GLU A 92 21.12 13.96 -13.75
CA GLU A 92 22.20 14.61 -14.52
C GLU A 92 23.15 15.39 -13.60
N GLY A 93 22.60 16.16 -12.66
CA GLY A 93 23.38 16.90 -11.68
C GLY A 93 24.18 16.00 -10.76
N PHE A 94 23.62 14.84 -10.38
CA PHE A 94 24.34 13.84 -9.59
C PHE A 94 25.43 13.13 -10.41
N ALA A 95 25.16 12.79 -11.67
CA ALA A 95 26.11 12.11 -12.55
C ALA A 95 27.29 13.00 -12.97
N ALA A 96 27.10 14.33 -13.02
CA ALA A 96 28.13 15.30 -13.34
C ALA A 96 29.28 15.37 -12.31
N GLY A 97 29.08 14.83 -11.09
CA GLY A 97 30.07 14.86 -10.03
C GLY A 97 30.08 16.17 -9.22
N GLY A 98 31.08 16.31 -8.35
CA GLY A 98 31.31 17.56 -7.59
C GLY A 98 30.45 17.70 -6.33
N GLU A 99 30.08 18.95 -6.02
CA GLU A 99 29.41 19.32 -4.77
C GLU A 99 28.03 18.67 -4.61
N MET A 100 27.20 18.67 -5.66
CA MET A 100 25.86 18.05 -5.63
C MET A 100 25.94 16.56 -5.32
N THR A 101 26.84 15.82 -5.97
CA THR A 101 27.06 14.38 -5.69
C THR A 101 27.53 14.15 -4.26
N HIS A 102 28.43 14.99 -3.76
CA HIS A 102 28.94 14.88 -2.39
C HIS A 102 27.84 15.15 -1.36
N ALA A 103 27.05 16.22 -1.55
CA ALA A 103 25.93 16.57 -0.71
C ALA A 103 24.86 15.47 -0.72
N ALA A 104 24.47 14.99 -1.90
CA ALA A 104 23.47 13.92 -2.05
C ALA A 104 23.88 12.65 -1.31
N LYS A 105 25.14 12.21 -1.48
CA LYS A 105 25.67 11.04 -0.74
C LYS A 105 25.71 11.27 0.76
N GLY A 106 25.98 12.50 1.22
CA GLY A 106 25.92 12.88 2.63
C GLY A 106 24.53 12.68 3.25
N PHE A 107 23.48 12.92 2.47
CA PHE A 107 22.08 12.68 2.83
C PHE A 107 21.56 11.27 2.43
N ASN A 108 22.49 10.36 2.08
CA ASN A 108 22.21 8.98 1.66
C ASN A 108 21.39 8.84 0.37
N VAL A 109 21.44 9.84 -0.52
CA VAL A 109 20.88 9.81 -1.88
C VAL A 109 21.99 9.50 -2.88
N GLY A 110 21.83 8.42 -3.64
CA GLY A 110 22.86 7.94 -4.57
C GLY A 110 24.08 7.30 -3.90
N ALA A 111 24.01 7.05 -2.58
CA ALA A 111 25.02 6.30 -1.85
C ALA A 111 24.87 4.80 -2.13
N PHE A 112 25.99 4.08 -2.20
CA PHE A 112 25.96 2.64 -2.33
C PHE A 112 25.41 2.00 -1.06
N ALA A 113 24.56 0.99 -1.23
CA ALA A 113 24.08 0.13 -0.17
C ALA A 113 25.25 -0.67 0.44
N LYS A 114 24.99 -1.37 1.54
CA LYS A 114 26.03 -2.14 2.25
C LYS A 114 26.66 -3.26 1.42
N ASP A 115 26.01 -3.68 0.35
CA ASP A 115 26.53 -4.69 -0.58
C ASP A 115 27.54 -4.14 -1.60
N ASP A 116 27.77 -2.81 -1.58
CA ASP A 116 28.61 -2.00 -2.46
C ASP A 116 28.32 -2.21 -3.96
N ARG A 117 27.09 -2.65 -4.26
CA ARG A 117 26.67 -3.08 -5.62
C ARG A 117 25.34 -2.48 -6.04
N SER A 118 24.50 -2.11 -5.10
CA SER A 118 23.22 -1.44 -5.35
C SER A 118 23.19 -0.04 -4.73
N VAL A 119 22.28 0.79 -5.22
CA VAL A 119 21.98 2.11 -4.66
C VAL A 119 20.54 2.06 -4.18
N ASP A 120 20.34 2.08 -2.86
CA ASP A 120 18.98 1.99 -2.29
C ASP A 120 18.16 3.24 -2.64
N ASN A 121 18.73 4.43 -2.55
CA ASN A 121 17.98 5.68 -2.74
C ASN A 121 18.52 6.45 -3.94
N PRO A 122 18.26 6.03 -5.19
CA PRO A 122 18.81 6.67 -6.37
C PRO A 122 18.31 8.13 -6.54
N PRO A 123 19.08 9.02 -7.16
CA PRO A 123 18.59 10.33 -7.59
C PRO A 123 17.71 10.13 -8.84
N ILE A 124 16.40 9.94 -8.64
CA ILE A 124 15.45 9.65 -9.73
C ILE A 124 14.97 10.92 -10.44
N ALA A 125 14.57 10.79 -11.70
CA ALA A 125 13.96 11.88 -12.44
C ALA A 125 12.64 12.30 -11.79
N GLY A 126 12.47 13.59 -11.51
CA GLY A 126 11.27 14.11 -10.85
C GLY A 126 11.15 13.74 -9.37
N LEU A 127 12.26 13.40 -8.70
CA LEU A 127 12.29 13.00 -7.28
C LEU A 127 11.47 13.92 -6.38
N TRP A 128 11.66 15.23 -6.51
CA TRP A 128 10.94 16.20 -5.69
C TRP A 128 9.42 16.16 -5.92
N ASP A 129 8.99 16.09 -7.16
CA ASP A 129 7.57 16.03 -7.50
C ASP A 129 6.94 14.73 -6.97
N TYR A 130 7.65 13.61 -7.09
CA TYR A 130 7.25 12.33 -6.50
C TYR A 130 7.05 12.45 -4.98
N CYS A 131 8.04 13.00 -4.27
CA CYS A 131 7.98 13.22 -2.82
C CYS A 131 6.78 14.05 -2.40
N ARG A 132 6.53 15.17 -3.10
CA ARG A 132 5.41 16.05 -2.80
C ARG A 132 4.06 15.41 -3.04
N ARG A 133 3.92 14.54 -4.06
CA ARG A 133 2.64 13.91 -4.41
C ARG A 133 2.19 12.90 -3.36
N TYR A 134 3.06 11.97 -2.94
CA TYR A 134 2.65 11.00 -1.92
C TYR A 134 2.50 11.66 -0.54
N ALA A 135 3.38 12.61 -0.18
CA ALA A 135 3.27 13.36 1.07
C ALA A 135 2.00 14.23 1.11
N GLY A 136 1.68 14.89 -0.01
CA GLY A 136 0.45 15.68 -0.14
C GLY A 136 -0.80 14.83 0.02
N GLY A 137 -0.79 13.59 -0.48
CA GLY A 137 -1.86 12.61 -0.29
C GLY A 137 -2.10 12.27 1.17
N SER A 138 -1.04 11.91 1.91
CA SER A 138 -1.12 11.55 3.33
C SER A 138 -1.56 12.74 4.19
N LEU A 139 -1.09 13.94 3.85
CA LEU A 139 -1.47 15.18 4.52
C LEU A 139 -2.94 15.54 4.27
N ALA A 140 -3.42 15.43 3.02
CA ALA A 140 -4.83 15.65 2.71
C ALA A 140 -5.75 14.63 3.38
N ALA A 141 -5.31 13.37 3.43
CA ALA A 141 -6.00 12.30 4.14
C ALA A 141 -6.09 12.58 5.64
N ALA A 142 -4.99 13.00 6.28
CA ALA A 142 -4.98 13.43 7.67
C ALA A 142 -5.92 14.63 7.92
N ARG A 143 -5.89 15.64 7.05
CA ARG A 143 -6.78 16.82 7.13
C ARG A 143 -8.26 16.45 7.02
N ALA A 144 -8.61 15.50 6.15
CA ALA A 144 -9.98 15.00 6.03
C ALA A 144 -10.47 14.28 7.31
N LEU A 145 -9.56 13.60 8.03
CA LEU A 145 -9.86 13.00 9.33
C LEU A 145 -9.97 14.05 10.43
N VAL A 146 -9.08 15.06 10.44
CA VAL A 146 -9.11 16.17 11.39
C VAL A 146 -10.40 16.99 11.28
N SER A 147 -10.88 17.23 10.07
CA SER A 147 -12.13 17.97 9.82
C SER A 147 -13.40 17.15 10.12
N GLY A 148 -13.30 15.82 10.18
CA GLY A 148 -14.43 14.92 10.39
C GLY A 148 -15.25 14.60 9.13
N GLU A 149 -14.83 15.10 7.97
CA GLU A 149 -15.45 14.83 6.67
C GLU A 149 -15.33 13.34 6.30
N ALA A 150 -14.21 12.72 6.67
CA ALA A 150 -13.97 11.28 6.52
C ALA A 150 -13.76 10.60 7.88
N GLU A 151 -14.14 9.33 7.95
CA GLU A 151 -13.84 8.45 9.08
C GLU A 151 -12.69 7.50 8.75
N ILE A 152 -12.54 7.14 7.47
CA ILE A 152 -11.39 6.40 6.94
C ILE A 152 -10.83 7.18 5.77
N ALA A 153 -9.53 7.37 5.72
CA ALA A 153 -8.85 8.01 4.60
C ALA A 153 -7.75 7.07 4.07
N ILE A 154 -7.62 6.95 2.75
CA ILE A 154 -6.72 6.00 2.11
C ILE A 154 -5.75 6.72 1.18
N ASN A 155 -4.46 6.46 1.34
CA ASN A 155 -3.40 6.85 0.41
C ASN A 155 -2.39 5.70 0.19
N TRP A 156 -2.62 4.88 -0.82
CA TRP A 156 -1.73 3.76 -1.16
C TRP A 156 -0.35 4.19 -1.71
N SER A 157 -0.18 5.46 -2.07
CA SER A 157 1.12 5.95 -2.53
C SER A 157 2.07 6.36 -1.40
N GLY A 158 1.55 6.59 -0.20
CA GLY A 158 2.32 6.93 0.99
C GLY A 158 2.77 5.69 1.76
N GLY A 159 3.17 5.89 3.01
CA GLY A 159 3.66 4.83 3.88
C GLY A 159 5.17 4.61 3.83
N LEU A 160 5.94 5.64 3.43
CA LEU A 160 7.40 5.56 3.26
C LEU A 160 8.10 5.72 4.63
N HIS A 161 8.05 4.65 5.43
CA HIS A 161 8.34 4.69 6.87
C HIS A 161 9.83 4.77 7.27
N HIS A 162 10.77 4.53 6.35
CA HIS A 162 12.22 4.51 6.66
C HIS A 162 12.88 5.89 6.59
N ALA A 163 12.25 6.85 5.92
CA ALA A 163 12.82 8.19 5.74
C ALA A 163 13.08 8.84 7.11
N CYS A 164 14.31 9.30 7.31
CA CYS A 164 14.74 9.97 8.54
C CYS A 164 14.63 11.49 8.37
N ARG A 165 14.75 12.23 9.48
CA ARG A 165 14.75 13.70 9.48
C ARG A 165 15.71 14.32 8.46
N GLU A 166 16.92 13.76 8.36
CA GLU A 166 18.05 14.33 7.62
C GLU A 166 18.70 13.32 6.67
N ARG A 167 17.98 12.29 6.21
CA ARG A 167 18.52 11.34 5.20
C ARG A 167 17.43 10.47 4.60
N ALA A 168 17.67 10.05 3.36
CA ALA A 168 16.92 8.97 2.73
C ALA A 168 17.34 7.62 3.32
N SER A 169 16.45 6.64 3.30
CA SER A 169 16.72 5.28 3.80
C SER A 169 15.68 4.31 3.24
N GLY A 170 16.07 3.10 2.85
CA GLY A 170 15.13 2.04 2.44
C GLY A 170 14.11 2.48 1.40
N PHE A 171 14.55 3.12 0.30
CA PHE A 171 13.73 3.64 -0.80
C PHE A 171 12.87 4.87 -0.44
N CYS A 172 12.94 5.33 0.81
CA CYS A 172 12.13 6.40 1.38
C CYS A 172 12.93 7.72 1.45
N TYR A 173 12.40 8.78 0.86
CA TYR A 173 13.03 10.11 0.85
C TYR A 173 12.34 11.07 1.82
N VAL A 174 11.01 11.16 1.79
CA VAL A 174 10.19 11.94 2.73
C VAL A 174 9.33 10.99 3.54
N ASN A 175 9.27 11.22 4.85
CA ASN A 175 8.43 10.45 5.75
C ASN A 175 7.03 11.09 5.83
N ASP A 176 6.18 10.72 4.87
CA ASP A 176 4.81 11.24 4.79
C ASP A 176 3.95 10.88 6.00
N ILE A 177 4.28 9.76 6.65
CA ILE A 177 3.62 9.27 7.86
C ILE A 177 3.83 10.24 9.02
N VAL A 178 5.07 10.66 9.25
CA VAL A 178 5.41 11.61 10.33
C VAL A 178 4.73 12.96 10.11
N VAL A 179 4.73 13.46 8.87
CA VAL A 179 4.04 14.71 8.50
C VAL A 179 2.52 14.57 8.73
N ALA A 180 1.91 13.45 8.35
CA ALA A 180 0.49 13.19 8.59
C ALA A 180 0.15 13.06 10.08
N ILE A 181 1.00 12.41 10.88
CA ILE A 181 0.81 12.30 12.34
C ILE A 181 0.89 13.68 13.00
N HIS A 182 1.81 14.55 12.58
CA HIS A 182 1.87 15.93 13.10
C HIS A 182 0.57 16.70 12.83
N GLU A 183 -0.03 16.57 11.64
CA GLU A 183 -1.33 17.16 11.33
C GLU A 183 -2.45 16.58 12.23
N LEU A 184 -2.49 15.25 12.42
CA LEU A 184 -3.46 14.61 13.32
C LEU A 184 -3.30 15.08 14.78
N LEU A 185 -2.08 15.31 15.25
CA LEU A 185 -1.80 15.82 16.59
C LEU A 185 -2.29 17.26 16.81
N GLY A 186 -2.68 17.99 15.75
CA GLY A 186 -3.38 19.27 15.90
C GLY A 186 -4.78 19.12 16.52
N ARG A 187 -5.41 17.93 16.38
CA ARG A 187 -6.77 17.65 16.86
C ARG A 187 -6.86 16.54 17.90
N PHE A 188 -6.04 15.51 17.74
CA PHE A 188 -6.09 14.28 18.53
C PHE A 188 -4.96 14.26 19.56
N ARG A 189 -5.28 13.92 20.81
CA ARG A 189 -4.30 13.89 21.91
C ARG A 189 -3.35 12.72 21.79
N ARG A 190 -3.86 11.58 21.32
CA ARG A 190 -3.14 10.31 21.18
C ARG A 190 -3.36 9.72 19.80
N VAL A 191 -2.29 9.53 19.05
CA VAL A 191 -2.31 8.91 17.72
C VAL A 191 -1.57 7.58 17.81
N LEU A 192 -2.23 6.50 17.38
CA LEU A 192 -1.63 5.18 17.29
C LEU A 192 -1.11 4.96 15.86
N TYR A 193 0.17 4.62 15.73
CA TYR A 193 0.76 4.15 14.48
C TYR A 193 0.90 2.62 14.53
N VAL A 194 0.34 1.94 13.53
CA VAL A 194 0.40 0.48 13.36
C VAL A 194 1.11 0.17 12.05
N ASP A 195 2.13 -0.67 12.10
CA ASP A 195 2.98 -1.01 10.97
C ASP A 195 3.00 -2.53 10.76
N ILE A 196 2.51 -2.97 9.60
CA ILE A 196 2.49 -4.37 9.18
C ILE A 196 3.38 -4.64 7.94
N ASP A 197 4.22 -3.68 7.57
CA ASP A 197 5.35 -3.91 6.65
C ASP A 197 6.26 -5.00 7.20
N VAL A 198 6.94 -5.73 6.31
CA VAL A 198 7.90 -6.73 6.77
C VAL A 198 9.12 -6.09 7.44
N HIS A 199 9.46 -4.84 7.12
CA HIS A 199 10.56 -4.11 7.71
C HIS A 199 10.11 -3.34 8.95
N HIS A 200 11.04 -3.14 9.90
CA HIS A 200 10.75 -2.29 11.06
C HIS A 200 10.55 -0.83 10.63
N GLY A 201 9.46 -0.21 11.08
CA GLY A 201 9.15 1.21 10.84
C GLY A 201 10.03 2.19 11.63
N ASP A 202 11.34 2.09 11.44
CA ASP A 202 12.38 2.76 12.20
C ASP A 202 12.34 4.28 12.10
N GLY A 203 12.01 4.84 10.93
CA GLY A 203 11.91 6.29 10.72
C GLY A 203 10.78 6.90 11.56
N VAL A 204 9.61 6.25 11.59
CA VAL A 204 8.46 6.70 12.38
C VAL A 204 8.71 6.48 13.88
N GLU A 205 9.25 5.33 14.28
CA GLU A 205 9.63 5.07 15.68
C GLU A 205 10.63 6.12 16.18
N THR A 206 11.67 6.41 15.39
CA THR A 206 12.69 7.39 15.77
C THR A 206 12.12 8.80 15.90
N ALA A 207 11.21 9.19 15.00
CA ALA A 207 10.57 10.51 15.02
C ALA A 207 9.72 10.76 16.28
N PHE A 208 9.20 9.70 16.91
CA PHE A 208 8.32 9.78 18.08
C PHE A 208 8.85 9.02 19.29
N ILE A 209 10.15 8.71 19.33
CA ILE A 209 10.76 7.81 20.32
C ILE A 209 10.60 8.30 21.78
N ASP A 210 10.44 9.60 21.96
CA ASP A 210 10.26 10.28 23.24
C ASP A 210 8.85 10.87 23.45
N SER A 211 7.89 10.55 22.56
CA SER A 211 6.56 11.13 22.58
C SER A 211 5.59 10.38 23.50
N ALA A 212 4.97 11.10 24.44
CA ALA A 212 3.83 10.57 25.20
C ALA A 212 2.54 10.46 24.36
N ARG A 213 2.47 11.17 23.22
CA ARG A 213 1.26 11.37 22.41
C ARG A 213 1.15 10.43 21.22
N VAL A 214 2.24 9.78 20.83
CA VAL A 214 2.26 8.84 19.73
C VAL A 214 2.76 7.50 20.24
N MET A 215 2.04 6.44 19.91
CA MET A 215 2.51 5.07 20.14
C MET A 215 2.77 4.43 18.79
N THR A 216 3.95 3.83 18.63
CA THR A 216 4.31 3.05 17.44
C THR A 216 4.22 1.57 17.77
N VAL A 217 3.57 0.79 16.90
CA VAL A 217 3.50 -0.67 17.00
C VAL A 217 3.92 -1.27 15.67
N SER A 218 5.01 -2.04 15.66
CA SER A 218 5.55 -2.63 14.43
C SER A 218 5.73 -4.14 14.57
N PHE A 219 5.17 -4.87 13.60
CA PHE A 219 5.31 -6.31 13.44
C PHE A 219 6.19 -6.60 12.22
N HIS A 220 7.42 -7.02 12.43
CA HIS A 220 8.43 -7.04 11.37
C HIS A 220 9.34 -8.26 11.46
N GLN A 221 9.91 -8.64 10.33
CA GLN A 221 10.95 -9.64 10.28
C GLN A 221 12.23 -9.10 10.92
N ARG A 222 12.83 -9.91 11.79
CA ARG A 222 14.07 -9.61 12.46
C ARG A 222 14.97 -10.85 12.46
N THR A 223 15.59 -11.09 11.31
CA THR A 223 16.63 -12.11 11.15
C THR A 223 17.99 -11.44 10.90
N LYS A 224 19.06 -12.25 10.88
CA LYS A 224 20.41 -11.75 10.67
C LYS A 224 20.51 -11.11 9.28
N ASN A 225 21.04 -9.88 9.21
CA ASN A 225 21.18 -9.09 7.98
C ASN A 225 19.85 -8.68 7.33
N PHE A 226 18.74 -8.66 8.08
CA PHE A 226 17.48 -8.11 7.60
C PHE A 226 17.38 -6.62 7.95
N PHE A 227 17.05 -5.79 6.96
CA PHE A 227 16.95 -4.35 7.11
C PHE A 227 15.71 -3.95 7.94
N PRO A 228 15.74 -2.88 8.76
CA PRO A 228 16.89 -2.05 9.11
C PRO A 228 17.75 -2.66 10.24
N ASP A 229 19.07 -2.67 10.05
CA ASP A 229 20.00 -3.31 10.97
C ASP A 229 20.00 -2.67 12.36
N GLY A 230 19.94 -3.52 13.39
CA GLY A 230 20.08 -3.10 14.79
C GLY A 230 18.88 -2.36 15.38
N LYS A 231 17.73 -2.34 14.70
CA LYS A 231 16.47 -1.75 15.19
C LYS A 231 15.41 -2.83 15.44
N GLY A 232 14.24 -2.45 15.97
CA GLY A 232 13.11 -3.36 16.15
C GLY A 232 13.31 -4.49 17.17
N LEU A 233 14.20 -4.35 18.16
CA LEU A 233 14.26 -5.31 19.27
C LEU A 233 13.04 -5.17 20.17
N VAL A 234 12.56 -6.27 20.76
CA VAL A 234 11.42 -6.25 21.70
C VAL A 234 11.72 -5.41 22.95
N GLU A 235 13.00 -5.19 23.25
CA GLU A 235 13.50 -4.33 24.32
C GLU A 235 13.57 -2.84 23.93
N HIS A 236 13.46 -2.49 22.65
CA HIS A 236 13.38 -1.10 22.21
C HIS A 236 11.99 -0.57 22.48
N VAL A 237 11.82 0.07 23.64
CA VAL A 237 10.51 0.49 24.16
C VAL A 237 10.29 2.01 24.14
N GLY A 238 11.18 2.78 23.50
CA GLY A 238 11.17 4.24 23.56
C GLY A 238 11.98 4.79 24.75
N VAL A 239 12.08 6.11 24.85
CA VAL A 239 12.89 6.82 25.85
C VAL A 239 12.10 7.97 26.46
N GLY A 240 12.52 8.48 27.62
CA GLY A 240 11.86 9.63 28.26
C GLY A 240 10.35 9.42 28.42
N ASP A 241 9.55 10.41 28.00
CA ASP A 241 8.08 10.35 28.06
C ASP A 241 7.47 9.32 27.07
N GLY A 242 8.24 8.92 26.07
CA GLY A 242 7.90 7.88 25.10
C GLY A 242 8.19 6.45 25.58
N GLN A 243 8.75 6.27 26.78
CA GLN A 243 9.02 4.94 27.30
C GLN A 243 7.74 4.08 27.39
N TYR A 244 7.85 2.83 26.92
CA TYR A 244 6.79 1.86 26.69
C TYR A 244 5.76 2.22 25.60
N ARG A 245 5.99 3.27 24.80
CA ARG A 245 5.15 3.66 23.65
C ARG A 245 5.76 3.31 22.29
N ALA A 246 6.94 2.70 22.25
CA ALA A 246 7.39 1.94 21.10
C ALA A 246 7.19 0.44 21.39
N VAL A 247 6.36 -0.23 20.59
CA VAL A 247 6.04 -1.65 20.73
C VAL A 247 6.56 -2.39 19.51
N ASN A 248 7.58 -3.21 19.74
CA ASN A 248 8.24 -3.97 18.69
C ASN A 248 7.92 -5.47 18.81
N VAL A 249 7.45 -6.07 17.73
CA VAL A 249 7.09 -7.49 17.65
C VAL A 249 7.98 -8.17 16.60
N PRO A 250 9.22 -8.57 16.98
CA PRO A 250 10.15 -9.20 16.06
C PRO A 250 9.74 -10.63 15.70
N LEU A 251 9.68 -10.90 14.39
CA LEU A 251 9.29 -12.17 13.79
C LEU A 251 10.50 -12.82 13.08
N ASN A 252 10.51 -14.15 13.04
CA ASN A 252 11.39 -14.91 12.15
C ASN A 252 10.72 -15.07 10.77
N GLU A 253 11.45 -15.68 9.84
CA GLU A 253 10.97 -15.98 8.49
C GLU A 253 9.77 -16.95 8.49
N GLY A 254 8.92 -16.79 7.49
CA GLY A 254 7.84 -17.72 7.17
C GLY A 254 6.61 -17.65 8.08
N MET A 255 6.36 -16.54 8.79
CA MET A 255 5.12 -16.41 9.57
C MET A 255 3.90 -16.56 8.66
N ASP A 256 2.99 -17.43 9.06
CA ASP A 256 1.70 -17.64 8.41
C ASP A 256 0.58 -16.81 9.06
N ASP A 257 -0.59 -16.79 8.42
CA ASP A 257 -1.75 -16.04 8.89
C ASP A 257 -2.15 -16.40 10.34
N GLN A 258 -2.10 -17.68 10.71
CA GLN A 258 -2.56 -18.13 12.03
C GLN A 258 -1.61 -17.64 13.13
N GLY A 259 -0.31 -17.82 12.96
CA GLY A 259 0.71 -17.35 13.89
C GLY A 259 0.73 -15.83 14.00
N TYR A 260 0.61 -15.14 12.87
CA TYR A 260 0.57 -13.68 12.82
C TYR A 260 -0.63 -13.12 13.60
N HIS A 261 -1.84 -13.66 13.38
CA HIS A 261 -3.04 -13.22 14.11
C HIS A 261 -3.04 -13.62 15.59
N GLY A 262 -2.39 -14.74 15.93
CA GLY A 262 -2.15 -15.14 17.31
C GLY A 262 -1.32 -14.12 18.10
N LEU A 263 -0.47 -13.35 17.42
CA LEU A 263 0.25 -12.21 17.99
C LEU A 263 -0.53 -10.91 17.87
N PHE A 264 -0.96 -10.56 16.65
CA PHE A 264 -1.51 -9.25 16.31
C PHE A 264 -2.73 -8.90 17.15
N ARG A 265 -3.75 -9.77 17.16
CA ARG A 265 -5.03 -9.46 17.83
C ARG A 265 -4.88 -9.21 19.34
N PRO A 266 -4.25 -10.08 20.14
CA PRO A 266 -4.11 -9.83 21.58
C PRO A 266 -3.19 -8.65 21.91
N ILE A 267 -2.09 -8.44 21.17
CA ILE A 267 -1.22 -7.26 21.37
C ILE A 267 -1.98 -5.99 21.07
N MET A 268 -2.63 -5.91 19.91
CA MET A 268 -3.38 -4.73 19.51
C MET A 268 -4.58 -4.48 20.41
N ALA A 269 -5.27 -5.52 20.88
CA ALA A 269 -6.32 -5.37 21.88
C ALA A 269 -5.81 -4.71 23.17
N LYS A 270 -4.64 -5.15 23.66
CA LYS A 270 -4.03 -4.56 24.86
C LYS A 270 -3.56 -3.14 24.62
N VAL A 271 -2.96 -2.85 23.46
CA VAL A 271 -2.57 -1.51 23.04
C VAL A 271 -3.78 -0.56 23.07
N MET A 272 -4.89 -0.97 22.45
CA MET A 272 -6.11 -0.16 22.43
C MET A 272 -6.68 0.08 23.84
N GLU A 273 -6.59 -0.92 24.72
CA GLU A 273 -7.03 -0.82 26.14
C GLU A 273 -6.20 0.21 26.93
N VAL A 274 -4.87 0.16 26.83
CA VAL A 274 -3.98 0.97 27.69
C VAL A 274 -3.65 2.34 27.10
N PHE A 275 -3.46 2.44 25.79
CA PHE A 275 -3.10 3.68 25.13
C PHE A 275 -4.32 4.55 24.80
N GLN A 276 -5.48 3.93 24.55
CA GLN A 276 -6.73 4.61 24.23
C GLN A 276 -6.57 5.70 23.17
N PRO A 277 -6.09 5.37 21.95
CA PRO A 277 -5.87 6.37 20.91
C PRO A 277 -7.19 7.04 20.48
N GLU A 278 -7.06 8.21 19.86
CA GLU A 278 -8.19 8.96 19.29
C GLU A 278 -8.17 8.95 17.75
N ALA A 279 -7.03 8.60 17.14
CA ALA A 279 -6.87 8.35 15.72
C ALA A 279 -5.82 7.27 15.49
N ILE A 280 -5.92 6.56 14.36
CA ILE A 280 -5.04 5.46 13.98
C ILE A 280 -4.45 5.76 12.60
N VAL A 281 -3.14 5.62 12.46
CA VAL A 281 -2.44 5.55 11.17
C VAL A 281 -1.94 4.13 11.01
N MET A 282 -2.37 3.45 9.96
CA MET A 282 -1.97 2.08 9.67
C MET A 282 -1.24 2.04 8.34
N GLN A 283 0.03 1.65 8.39
CA GLN A 283 0.86 1.36 7.24
C GLN A 283 0.59 -0.09 6.84
N CYS A 284 0.29 -0.33 5.56
CA CYS A 284 -0.12 -1.62 5.01
C CYS A 284 0.90 -2.10 3.95
N GLY A 285 2.17 -2.20 4.35
CA GLY A 285 3.26 -2.68 3.51
C GLY A 285 2.99 -4.08 2.95
N GLY A 286 2.94 -4.18 1.62
CA GLY A 286 2.59 -5.42 0.93
C GLY A 286 3.73 -6.42 0.80
N ASP A 287 4.91 -6.15 1.36
CA ASP A 287 6.07 -7.05 1.35
C ASP A 287 6.06 -8.10 2.46
N SER A 288 5.11 -8.03 3.41
CA SER A 288 4.83 -9.11 4.35
C SER A 288 4.00 -10.25 3.71
N LEU A 289 3.57 -10.09 2.46
CA LEU A 289 2.82 -11.09 1.72
C LEU A 289 3.69 -12.26 1.23
N SER A 290 3.08 -13.43 1.11
CA SER A 290 3.70 -14.61 0.50
C SER A 290 4.09 -14.33 -0.95
N GLY A 291 5.32 -14.71 -1.31
CA GLY A 291 5.86 -14.54 -2.66
C GLY A 291 6.32 -13.12 -2.98
N ASP A 292 6.52 -12.27 -1.97
CA ASP A 292 7.26 -11.01 -2.13
C ASP A 292 8.73 -11.26 -2.52
N ARG A 293 9.36 -10.28 -3.18
CA ARG A 293 10.76 -10.40 -3.66
C ARG A 293 11.80 -10.16 -2.57
N LEU A 294 11.48 -9.37 -1.55
CA LEU A 294 12.40 -8.98 -0.47
C LEU A 294 11.98 -9.54 0.89
N GLY A 295 10.67 -9.54 1.18
CA GLY A 295 10.12 -10.10 2.40
C GLY A 295 10.10 -11.63 2.38
N ASN A 296 10.29 -12.24 3.54
CA ASN A 296 10.28 -13.70 3.68
C ASN A 296 9.15 -14.18 4.60
N GLN A 297 8.05 -13.44 4.66
CA GLN A 297 6.84 -13.84 5.36
C GLN A 297 5.92 -14.64 4.44
N ASN A 298 4.88 -15.26 5.00
CA ASN A 298 3.99 -16.15 4.27
C ASN A 298 2.51 -15.78 4.45
N LEU A 299 2.21 -14.48 4.54
CA LEU A 299 0.85 -14.01 4.72
C LEU A 299 0.05 -14.08 3.42
N SER A 300 -1.22 -14.45 3.53
CA SER A 300 -2.17 -14.31 2.43
C SER A 300 -2.73 -12.88 2.40
N ILE A 301 -3.32 -12.48 1.27
CA ILE A 301 -4.10 -11.22 1.19
C ILE A 301 -5.22 -11.20 2.24
N ALA A 302 -5.87 -12.34 2.49
CA ALA A 302 -6.94 -12.44 3.47
C ALA A 302 -6.42 -12.29 4.91
N GLY A 303 -5.25 -12.86 5.22
CA GLY A 303 -4.56 -12.69 6.49
C GLY A 303 -4.13 -11.24 6.70
N HIS A 304 -3.46 -10.64 5.72
CA HIS A 304 -3.05 -9.24 5.77
C HIS A 304 -4.24 -8.29 6.03
N ALA A 305 -5.32 -8.43 5.25
CA ALA A 305 -6.52 -7.61 5.40
C ALA A 305 -7.34 -7.88 6.68
N GLN A 306 -7.14 -9.01 7.36
CA GLN A 306 -7.71 -9.23 8.69
C GLN A 306 -7.13 -8.27 9.73
N CYS A 307 -5.88 -7.82 9.58
CA CYS A 307 -5.30 -6.78 10.43
C CYS A 307 -6.06 -5.45 10.23
N VAL A 308 -6.30 -5.06 8.97
CA VAL A 308 -7.09 -3.86 8.63
C VAL A 308 -8.52 -3.98 9.18
N ARG A 309 -9.18 -5.13 9.00
CA ARG A 309 -10.53 -5.39 9.52
C ARG A 309 -10.57 -5.28 11.05
N PHE A 310 -9.57 -5.81 11.74
CA PHE A 310 -9.47 -5.71 13.21
C PHE A 310 -9.34 -4.26 13.66
N MET A 311 -8.42 -3.48 13.07
CA MET A 311 -8.25 -2.08 13.43
C MET A 311 -9.46 -1.21 13.06
N ARG A 312 -10.09 -1.48 11.91
CA ARG A 312 -11.33 -0.83 11.47
C ARG A 312 -12.47 -0.99 12.48
N SER A 313 -12.54 -2.14 13.18
CA SER A 313 -13.61 -2.48 14.12
C SER A 313 -13.68 -1.56 15.35
N TYR A 314 -12.60 -0.84 15.67
CA TYR A 314 -12.56 0.11 16.78
C TYR A 314 -13.28 1.44 16.49
N ASN A 315 -13.73 1.68 15.25
CA ASN A 315 -14.50 2.86 14.84
C ASN A 315 -13.84 4.22 15.19
N LEU A 316 -12.50 4.28 15.17
CA LEU A 316 -11.73 5.52 15.27
C LEU A 316 -11.33 6.05 13.89
N PRO A 317 -11.11 7.37 13.73
CA PRO A 317 -10.46 7.95 12.56
C PRO A 317 -9.25 7.11 12.13
N LEU A 318 -9.28 6.59 10.90
CA LEU A 318 -8.31 5.61 10.41
C LEU A 318 -7.70 6.09 9.09
N LEU A 319 -6.39 6.33 9.11
CA LEU A 319 -5.60 6.58 7.90
C LEU A 319 -4.94 5.27 7.46
N LEU A 320 -5.26 4.79 6.27
CA LEU A 320 -4.60 3.65 5.64
C LEU A 320 -3.56 4.15 4.63
N LEU A 321 -2.33 3.69 4.78
CA LEU A 321 -1.22 4.01 3.90
C LEU A 321 -0.69 2.75 3.22
N GLY A 322 0.03 2.94 2.11
CA GLY A 322 0.78 1.86 1.45
C GLY A 322 1.99 1.43 2.27
N GLY A 323 3.14 1.36 1.61
CA GLY A 323 4.37 0.83 2.20
C GLY A 323 5.23 0.09 1.20
N GLY A 324 6.06 -0.85 1.66
CA GLY A 324 6.79 -1.79 0.82
C GLY A 324 5.89 -2.73 0.01
N GLY A 325 6.52 -3.65 -0.72
CA GLY A 325 5.85 -4.61 -1.59
C GLY A 325 6.39 -4.60 -3.02
N TYR A 326 7.02 -5.69 -3.41
CA TYR A 326 7.92 -5.77 -4.57
C TYR A 326 7.49 -6.84 -5.58
N THR A 327 6.46 -7.63 -5.27
CA THR A 327 5.67 -8.39 -6.25
C THR A 327 4.41 -7.59 -6.61
N VAL A 328 4.53 -6.71 -7.61
CA VAL A 328 3.58 -5.61 -7.88
C VAL A 328 2.11 -6.03 -8.04
N ASN A 329 1.84 -7.19 -8.64
CA ASN A 329 0.49 -7.74 -8.82
C ASN A 329 -0.12 -8.22 -7.50
N HIS A 330 0.69 -8.76 -6.58
CA HIS A 330 0.22 -9.16 -5.24
C HIS A 330 -0.12 -7.92 -4.40
N VAL A 331 0.72 -6.87 -4.48
CA VAL A 331 0.48 -5.59 -3.80
C VAL A 331 -0.81 -4.95 -4.27
N ALA A 332 -1.01 -4.87 -5.60
CA ALA A 332 -2.21 -4.29 -6.17
C ALA A 332 -3.48 -5.03 -5.72
N ALA A 333 -3.44 -6.37 -5.71
CA ALA A 333 -4.53 -7.21 -5.23
C ALA A 333 -4.79 -7.01 -3.72
N CYS A 334 -3.74 -6.92 -2.91
CA CYS A 334 -3.83 -6.69 -1.47
C CYS A 334 -4.51 -5.35 -1.16
N TRP A 335 -3.98 -4.24 -1.67
CA TRP A 335 -4.53 -2.91 -1.43
C TRP A 335 -5.94 -2.73 -1.99
N CYS A 336 -6.28 -3.41 -3.10
CA CYS A 336 -7.65 -3.46 -3.59
C CYS A 336 -8.59 -4.16 -2.60
N TYR A 337 -8.19 -5.33 -2.07
CA TYR A 337 -8.98 -6.06 -1.09
C TYR A 337 -9.12 -5.28 0.23
N GLU A 338 -8.06 -4.63 0.69
CA GLU A 338 -8.08 -3.78 1.89
C GLU A 338 -8.93 -2.53 1.71
N THR A 339 -9.01 -1.98 0.49
CA THR A 339 -9.95 -0.91 0.17
C THR A 339 -11.40 -1.40 0.32
N ALA A 340 -11.70 -2.62 -0.14
CA ALA A 340 -13.02 -3.23 0.05
C ALA A 340 -13.34 -3.45 1.55
N VAL A 341 -12.36 -3.90 2.34
CA VAL A 341 -12.48 -4.01 3.80
C VAL A 341 -12.73 -2.65 4.45
N ALA A 342 -12.02 -1.59 4.03
CA ALA A 342 -12.24 -0.23 4.53
C ALA A 342 -13.68 0.24 4.30
N ILE A 343 -14.20 0.04 3.08
CA ILE A 343 -15.59 0.34 2.70
C ILE A 343 -16.58 -0.53 3.49
N GLY A 344 -16.19 -1.75 3.87
CA GLY A 344 -17.09 -2.75 4.44
C GLY A 344 -17.90 -3.47 3.36
N LYS A 345 -17.26 -3.78 2.22
CA LYS A 345 -17.86 -4.44 1.06
C LYS A 345 -17.09 -5.72 0.75
N GLU A 346 -17.81 -6.81 0.57
CA GLU A 346 -17.25 -8.05 0.02
C GLU A 346 -17.17 -7.93 -1.51
N ILE A 347 -16.10 -8.46 -2.10
CA ILE A 347 -15.84 -8.45 -3.54
C ILE A 347 -15.51 -9.85 -4.03
N ASP A 348 -15.78 -10.11 -5.31
CA ASP A 348 -15.51 -11.40 -5.92
C ASP A 348 -14.00 -11.68 -6.02
N ASP A 349 -13.64 -12.93 -5.82
CA ASP A 349 -12.26 -13.40 -5.97
C ASP A 349 -11.79 -13.37 -7.44
N ALA A 350 -12.71 -13.40 -8.43
CA ALA A 350 -12.34 -13.23 -9.82
C ALA A 350 -11.99 -11.76 -10.12
N ILE A 351 -10.81 -11.51 -10.67
CA ILE A 351 -10.38 -10.16 -11.09
C ILE A 351 -11.16 -9.75 -12.35
N PRO A 352 -11.87 -8.60 -12.34
CA PRO A 352 -12.52 -8.07 -13.51
C PRO A 352 -11.51 -7.68 -14.59
N VAL A 353 -11.91 -7.81 -15.86
CA VAL A 353 -11.07 -7.39 -17.00
C VAL A 353 -10.75 -5.90 -16.87
N HIS A 354 -9.49 -5.57 -17.07
CA HIS A 354 -8.96 -4.23 -16.99
C HIS A 354 -7.60 -4.18 -17.72
N CYS A 355 -7.01 -3.00 -17.80
CA CYS A 355 -5.80 -2.74 -18.56
C CYS A 355 -4.50 -3.40 -18.10
N TYR A 356 -4.46 -3.90 -16.86
CA TYR A 356 -3.31 -4.60 -16.31
C TYR A 356 -3.56 -6.11 -16.20
N ASP A 357 -4.63 -6.63 -16.82
CA ASP A 357 -5.06 -8.02 -16.71
C ASP A 357 -3.94 -9.04 -16.96
N SER A 358 -3.05 -8.77 -17.92
CA SER A 358 -1.91 -9.63 -18.25
C SER A 358 -0.97 -9.91 -17.08
N TYR A 359 -0.87 -8.99 -16.11
CA TYR A 359 -0.04 -9.16 -14.90
C TYR A 359 -0.59 -10.22 -13.95
N TYR A 360 -1.90 -10.51 -14.02
CA TYR A 360 -2.58 -11.43 -13.12
C TYR A 360 -2.71 -12.86 -13.69
N ARG A 361 -2.16 -13.10 -14.89
CA ARG A 361 -2.16 -14.42 -15.52
C ARG A 361 -1.51 -15.49 -14.64
N SER A 362 -0.40 -15.17 -13.99
CA SER A 362 0.35 -16.12 -13.14
C SER A 362 -0.41 -16.52 -11.87
N GLN A 363 -1.31 -15.66 -11.39
CA GLN A 363 -2.21 -15.94 -10.26
C GLN A 363 -3.60 -16.41 -10.69
N GLY A 364 -3.78 -16.76 -11.97
CA GLY A 364 -5.04 -17.29 -12.50
C GLY A 364 -6.19 -16.28 -12.50
N TYR A 365 -5.88 -14.99 -12.61
CA TYR A 365 -6.86 -13.89 -12.56
C TYR A 365 -7.70 -13.90 -11.27
N LYS A 366 -7.10 -14.35 -10.16
CA LYS A 366 -7.70 -14.37 -8.85
C LYS A 366 -7.11 -13.31 -7.95
N LEU A 367 -7.96 -12.63 -7.18
CA LEU A 367 -7.53 -11.66 -6.18
C LEU A 367 -6.76 -12.38 -5.07
N HIS A 368 -7.31 -13.47 -4.54
CA HIS A 368 -6.66 -14.33 -3.55
C HIS A 368 -5.82 -15.40 -4.24
N TYR A 369 -4.55 -15.07 -4.50
CA TYR A 369 -3.60 -16.03 -5.06
C TYR A 369 -3.20 -17.09 -4.03
N PRO A 370 -2.87 -18.34 -4.46
CA PRO A 370 -2.42 -19.38 -3.55
C PRO A 370 -1.11 -19.01 -2.86
N VAL A 371 -1.11 -19.05 -1.52
CA VAL A 371 0.10 -18.95 -0.69
C VAL A 371 0.99 -20.17 -0.94
N ALA A 372 2.32 -19.95 -0.99
CA ALA A 372 3.27 -21.02 -1.21
C ALA A 372 3.21 -22.06 -0.07
N LYS A 373 3.03 -23.33 -0.46
CA LYS A 373 2.96 -24.47 0.47
C LYS A 373 4.36 -24.96 0.81
N GLY A 374 4.57 -25.38 2.05
CA GLY A 374 5.84 -25.97 2.50
C GLY A 374 6.96 -24.96 2.75
N ILE A 375 6.66 -23.65 2.78
CA ILE A 375 7.56 -22.67 3.38
C ILE A 375 7.70 -23.00 4.86
N LYS A 376 8.94 -23.11 5.32
CA LYS A 376 9.26 -23.36 6.71
C LYS A 376 8.92 -22.11 7.53
N ASN A 377 8.08 -22.27 8.55
CA ASN A 377 7.81 -21.21 9.51
C ASN A 377 8.82 -21.33 10.68
N ASP A 378 9.76 -20.39 10.76
CA ASP A 378 10.79 -20.37 11.81
C ASP A 378 10.32 -19.70 13.12
N ASN A 379 9.05 -19.29 13.17
CA ASN A 379 8.40 -18.76 14.37
C ASN A 379 7.87 -19.90 15.24
N THR A 380 8.79 -20.60 15.92
CA THR A 380 8.42 -21.66 16.88
C THR A 380 7.45 -21.15 17.96
N ASP A 381 6.60 -22.02 18.51
CA ASP A 381 5.69 -21.69 19.62
C ASP A 381 6.42 -21.03 20.79
N PHE A 382 7.66 -21.46 21.07
CA PHE A 382 8.50 -20.85 22.10
C PHE A 382 8.85 -19.39 21.76
N HIS A 383 9.27 -19.10 20.52
CA HIS A 383 9.57 -17.74 20.07
C HIS A 383 8.32 -16.84 20.17
N VAL A 384 7.21 -17.30 19.60
CA VAL A 384 5.92 -16.58 19.60
C VAL A 384 5.46 -16.29 21.04
N THR A 385 5.47 -17.30 21.91
CA THR A 385 5.04 -17.16 23.31
C THR A 385 5.96 -16.24 24.10
N ARG A 386 7.28 -16.34 23.87
CA ARG A 386 8.28 -15.48 24.54
C ARG A 386 8.11 -14.02 24.12
N THR A 387 8.00 -13.75 22.82
CA THR A 387 7.78 -12.41 22.27
C THR A 387 6.47 -11.82 22.81
N MET A 388 5.36 -12.57 22.75
CA MET A 388 4.07 -12.18 23.32
C MET A 388 4.19 -11.81 24.81
N SER A 389 4.85 -12.66 25.60
CA SER A 389 5.00 -12.45 27.05
C SER A 389 5.78 -11.17 27.38
N ILE A 390 6.85 -10.88 26.63
CA ILE A 390 7.64 -9.66 26.83
C ILE A 390 6.82 -8.43 26.43
N VAL A 391 6.18 -8.45 25.26
CA VAL A 391 5.35 -7.33 24.78
C VAL A 391 4.21 -7.03 25.75
N MET A 392 3.47 -8.06 26.18
CA MET A 392 2.38 -7.91 27.13
C MET A 392 2.86 -7.36 28.47
N ARG A 393 4.02 -7.83 28.96
CA ARG A 393 4.64 -7.28 30.18
C ARG A 393 5.02 -5.81 29.99
N ASN A 394 5.64 -5.44 28.87
CA ASN A 394 5.99 -4.05 28.57
C ASN A 394 4.75 -3.14 28.59
N LEU A 395 3.63 -3.59 28.01
CA LEU A 395 2.37 -2.84 28.01
C LEU A 395 1.75 -2.67 29.42
N THR A 396 2.10 -3.50 30.41
CA THR A 396 1.63 -3.32 31.80
C THR A 396 2.25 -2.11 32.51
N HIS A 397 3.37 -1.58 31.99
CA HIS A 397 4.01 -0.39 32.54
C HIS A 397 3.31 0.92 32.14
N LEU A 398 2.42 0.87 31.14
CA LEU A 398 1.59 2.01 30.80
C LEU A 398 0.42 2.08 31.78
N GLU A 399 0.35 3.17 32.54
CA GLU A 399 -0.89 3.54 33.22
C GLU A 399 -1.97 3.82 32.18
N ALA A 400 -3.20 3.37 32.43
CA ALA A 400 -4.32 3.71 31.56
C ALA A 400 -4.54 5.23 31.57
N ALA A 401 -4.23 5.88 30.45
CA ALA A 401 -4.45 7.31 30.18
C ALA A 401 -3.92 8.31 31.24
N PRO A 402 -2.59 8.53 31.35
CA PRO A 402 -2.10 9.72 32.05
C PRO A 402 -2.59 11.00 31.37
N SER A 403 -2.83 12.05 32.16
CA SER A 403 -3.25 13.36 31.65
C SER A 403 -2.20 13.94 30.70
N VAL A 404 -2.43 13.87 29.40
CA VAL A 404 -1.55 14.52 28.41
C VAL A 404 -2.06 15.94 28.19
N GLY A 405 -1.20 16.93 28.45
CA GLY A 405 -1.51 18.34 28.24
C GLY A 405 -1.87 18.60 26.77
N PHE A 406 -2.96 19.34 26.55
CA PHE A 406 -3.28 19.84 25.21
C PHE A 406 -2.39 21.06 24.96
N VAL A 407 -1.57 21.00 23.90
CA VAL A 407 -0.93 22.20 23.37
C VAL A 407 -1.86 22.69 22.27
N ASP A 408 -2.45 23.87 22.47
CA ASP A 408 -3.20 24.53 21.40
C ASP A 408 -2.29 24.66 20.18
N PRO A 409 -2.71 24.18 18.99
CA PRO A 409 -1.90 24.32 17.80
C PRO A 409 -1.63 25.81 17.56
N ALA A 410 -0.36 26.15 17.31
CA ALA A 410 0.03 27.51 16.96
C ALA A 410 -0.63 27.88 15.63
N GLY A 411 -1.78 28.56 15.69
CA GLY A 411 -2.56 28.96 14.53
C GLY A 411 -3.25 27.77 13.87
N GLY A 412 -4.52 27.53 14.20
CA GLY A 412 -5.34 26.60 13.43
C GLY A 412 -5.35 27.03 11.96
N MET A 413 -4.67 26.27 11.11
CA MET A 413 -4.87 26.41 9.68
C MET A 413 -6.35 26.14 9.42
N SER A 414 -7.08 27.16 8.95
CA SER A 414 -8.42 26.97 8.42
C SER A 414 -8.28 26.03 7.23
N ILE A 415 -8.48 24.73 7.45
CA ILE A 415 -8.52 23.74 6.38
C ILE A 415 -9.77 24.05 5.56
N ASP A 416 -9.59 24.51 4.32
CA ASP A 416 -10.67 24.58 3.36
C ASP A 416 -11.06 23.15 2.97
N ALA A 417 -11.97 22.55 3.75
CA ALA A 417 -12.42 21.18 3.56
C ALA A 417 -13.03 20.96 2.16
N GLU A 418 -13.70 21.98 1.62
CA GLU A 418 -14.25 21.97 0.26
C GLU A 418 -13.16 21.92 -0.83
N ALA A 419 -11.95 22.39 -0.53
CA ALA A 419 -10.81 22.28 -1.44
C ALA A 419 -10.13 20.90 -1.41
N LEU A 420 -10.41 20.06 -0.40
CA LEU A 420 -9.83 18.72 -0.28
C LEU A 420 -10.49 17.69 -1.19
N PHE A 421 -11.72 17.93 -1.65
CA PHE A 421 -12.51 16.94 -2.38
C PHE A 421 -12.77 17.34 -3.84
N CYS A 422 -12.93 16.33 -4.69
CA CYS A 422 -13.43 16.52 -6.04
C CYS A 422 -14.90 16.98 -6.01
N ARG A 423 -15.18 18.27 -6.23
CA ARG A 423 -16.54 18.86 -6.30
C ARG A 423 -17.48 18.22 -7.33
N ALA A 424 -16.91 17.65 -8.39
CA ALA A 424 -17.55 16.69 -9.27
C ALA A 424 -16.51 15.60 -9.51
N PRO A 425 -16.89 14.31 -9.65
CA PRO A 425 -15.97 13.38 -10.25
C PRO A 425 -15.52 14.01 -11.58
N PRO A 426 -14.21 14.27 -11.83
CA PRO A 426 -13.79 14.63 -13.17
C PRO A 426 -14.45 13.64 -14.13
N ARG A 427 -15.03 14.15 -15.23
CA ARG A 427 -15.33 13.27 -16.35
C ARG A 427 -13.97 12.75 -16.80
N GLU A 428 -13.65 11.55 -16.35
CA GLU A 428 -12.44 10.80 -16.69
C GLU A 428 -12.26 10.73 -18.22
N ASP A 429 -13.37 10.88 -18.98
CA ASP A 429 -13.44 11.08 -20.44
C ASP A 429 -12.63 12.24 -21.05
N ASP A 430 -12.21 13.25 -20.28
CA ASP A 430 -11.51 14.41 -20.83
C ASP A 430 -9.99 14.18 -21.00
N ASP A 431 -9.40 13.14 -20.40
CA ASP A 431 -7.97 12.82 -20.54
C ASP A 431 -7.70 12.06 -21.87
N PRO A 432 -6.86 12.60 -22.78
CA PRO A 432 -6.47 11.94 -24.03
C PRO A 432 -5.89 10.53 -23.84
N MET A 433 -5.21 10.26 -22.72
CA MET A 433 -4.61 8.96 -22.46
C MET A 433 -5.62 7.94 -21.91
N GLU A 434 -6.69 8.38 -21.25
CA GLU A 434 -7.80 7.49 -20.90
C GLU A 434 -8.61 7.06 -22.12
N ARG A 435 -8.78 7.96 -23.10
CA ARG A 435 -9.31 7.61 -24.42
C ARG A 435 -8.46 6.54 -25.11
N LEU A 436 -7.14 6.67 -25.06
CA LEU A 436 -6.23 5.68 -25.64
C LEU A 436 -6.28 4.34 -24.90
N HIS A 437 -6.38 4.37 -23.58
CA HIS A 437 -6.44 3.17 -22.75
C HIS A 437 -7.73 2.38 -22.94
N ARG A 438 -8.86 3.07 -23.12
CA ARG A 438 -10.13 2.46 -23.54
C ARG A 438 -10.01 1.86 -24.93
N LEU A 439 -9.42 2.59 -25.87
CA LEU A 439 -9.14 2.05 -27.21
C LEU A 439 -8.26 0.80 -27.13
N CYS A 440 -7.24 0.76 -26.28
CA CYS A 440 -6.43 -0.43 -26.06
C CYS A 440 -7.24 -1.58 -25.44
N GLY A 441 -8.08 -1.32 -24.44
CA GLY A 441 -8.98 -2.32 -23.85
C GLY A 441 -10.02 -2.85 -24.84
N GLU A 442 -10.60 -1.98 -25.69
CA GLU A 442 -11.51 -2.36 -26.78
C GLU A 442 -10.77 -3.14 -27.88
N ILE A 443 -9.50 -2.81 -28.15
CA ILE A 443 -8.64 -3.55 -29.07
C ILE A 443 -8.32 -4.94 -28.49
N ASP A 444 -8.10 -5.04 -27.19
CA ASP A 444 -7.81 -6.31 -26.52
C ASP A 444 -9.07 -7.17 -26.41
N GLU A 445 -10.24 -6.59 -26.14
CA GLU A 445 -11.54 -7.27 -26.23
C GLU A 445 -11.84 -7.75 -27.65
N ARG A 446 -11.58 -6.93 -28.68
CA ARG A 446 -11.73 -7.35 -30.08
C ARG A 446 -10.74 -8.46 -30.43
N SER A 447 -9.51 -8.39 -29.95
CA SER A 447 -8.48 -9.40 -30.17
C SER A 447 -8.85 -10.71 -29.48
N PHE A 448 -9.37 -10.64 -28.25
CA PHE A 448 -9.89 -11.76 -27.47
C PHE A 448 -11.13 -12.39 -28.11
N LEU A 449 -12.11 -11.60 -28.57
CA LEU A 449 -13.28 -12.10 -29.31
C LEU A 449 -12.87 -12.72 -30.66
N MET A 450 -11.85 -12.16 -31.33
CA MET A 450 -11.24 -12.80 -32.50
C MET A 450 -10.59 -14.13 -32.14
N GLU A 451 -9.90 -14.22 -31.00
CA GLU A 451 -9.23 -15.44 -30.55
C GLU A 451 -10.24 -16.53 -30.13
N LEU A 452 -11.31 -16.16 -29.44
CA LEU A 452 -12.47 -17.01 -29.16
C LEU A 452 -13.15 -17.49 -30.45
N GLY A 453 -13.31 -16.61 -31.43
CA GLY A 453 -13.86 -16.95 -32.75
C GLY A 453 -12.97 -17.95 -33.50
N LYS A 454 -11.65 -17.79 -33.43
CA LYS A 454 -10.67 -18.75 -33.99
C LYS A 454 -10.76 -20.11 -33.28
N ARG A 455 -10.83 -20.14 -31.95
CA ARG A 455 -11.00 -21.38 -31.17
C ARG A 455 -12.29 -22.12 -31.53
N HIS A 456 -13.39 -21.40 -31.81
CA HIS A 456 -14.64 -22.03 -32.28
C HIS A 456 -14.56 -22.57 -33.71
N LEU A 457 -13.80 -21.92 -34.60
CA LEU A 457 -13.56 -22.40 -35.97
C LEU A 457 -12.62 -23.62 -36.00
N ASP A 458 -11.63 -23.68 -35.11
CA ASP A 458 -10.72 -24.82 -35.01
C ASP A 458 -11.42 -26.04 -34.40
N LEU A 459 -12.29 -25.84 -33.39
CA LEU A 459 -13.16 -26.90 -32.85
C LEU A 459 -14.23 -27.40 -33.84
N ALA A 460 -14.61 -26.58 -34.82
CA ALA A 460 -15.52 -26.99 -35.90
C ALA A 460 -14.77 -27.81 -36.98
N LYS A 461 -13.50 -27.49 -37.25
CA LYS A 461 -12.67 -28.24 -38.20
C LYS A 461 -12.24 -29.61 -37.67
N ASP A 462 -12.07 -29.76 -36.36
CA ASP A 462 -11.73 -31.05 -35.74
C ASP A 462 -12.93 -32.02 -35.64
N LYS A 463 -14.17 -31.57 -35.92
CA LYS A 463 -15.37 -32.42 -35.90
C LYS A 463 -15.79 -32.99 -37.26
N ASP A 464 -15.21 -32.51 -38.36
CA ASP A 464 -15.49 -32.99 -39.72
C ASP A 464 -14.36 -33.87 -40.30
N GLY A 465 -13.43 -34.31 -39.45
CA GLY A 465 -12.20 -35.01 -39.83
C GLY A 465 -12.17 -36.50 -39.50
N ASP A 466 -13.27 -37.24 -39.60
CA ASP A 466 -13.20 -38.71 -39.57
C ASP A 466 -14.34 -39.35 -40.35
N GLN A 467 -14.08 -39.74 -41.61
CA GLN A 467 -14.48 -41.01 -42.22
C GLN A 467 -14.24 -41.06 -43.76
N LEU A 468 -13.72 -42.21 -44.20
CA LEU A 468 -13.83 -42.84 -45.53
C LEU A 468 -12.79 -42.49 -46.63
N GLN A 469 -11.74 -43.32 -46.69
CA GLN A 469 -11.22 -43.88 -47.95
C GLN A 469 -12.17 -45.03 -48.40
N PRO A 470 -12.37 -45.32 -49.72
CA PRO A 470 -11.28 -45.82 -50.57
C PRO A 470 -11.35 -45.61 -52.12
N HIS A 471 -10.19 -45.89 -52.73
CA HIS A 471 -9.96 -46.47 -54.07
C HIS A 471 -10.11 -45.66 -55.39
N ARG A 472 -8.96 -45.57 -56.09
CA ARG A 472 -8.64 -45.67 -57.54
C ARG A 472 -9.74 -45.30 -58.56
N ASP A 473 -9.48 -44.35 -59.47
CA ASP A 473 -8.92 -44.62 -60.82
C ASP A 473 -8.66 -43.32 -61.64
N ARG A 474 -7.94 -43.48 -62.74
CA ARG A 474 -7.42 -42.47 -63.70
C ARG A 474 -8.47 -41.58 -64.39
N SER A 475 -8.06 -40.36 -64.74
CA SER A 475 -8.13 -39.69 -66.07
C SER A 475 -8.48 -38.19 -66.03
N GLU A 476 -7.96 -37.49 -67.04
CA GLU A 476 -7.80 -36.05 -67.22
C GLU A 476 -9.07 -35.35 -67.82
N PRO A 477 -9.08 -34.04 -68.17
CA PRO A 477 -10.04 -33.06 -67.65
C PRO A 477 -11.11 -32.61 -68.66
N VAL A 478 -12.28 -32.13 -68.19
CA VAL A 478 -13.26 -31.42 -69.04
C VAL A 478 -13.82 -30.15 -68.40
N LYS A 479 -13.41 -29.04 -69.03
CA LYS A 479 -14.06 -27.74 -69.27
C LYS A 479 -15.38 -27.36 -68.56
N ARG A 480 -15.29 -26.20 -67.90
CA ARG A 480 -16.18 -25.00 -67.93
C ARG A 480 -17.62 -25.18 -68.45
N GLN A 481 -18.58 -24.77 -67.62
CA GLN A 481 -19.72 -23.97 -68.07
C GLN A 481 -20.10 -22.90 -67.03
N ARG A 482 -20.27 -21.67 -67.52
CA ARG A 482 -20.84 -20.50 -66.84
C ARG A 482 -22.37 -20.51 -67.03
N SER A 483 -23.13 -20.07 -66.03
CA SER A 483 -24.28 -19.14 -66.17
C SER A 483 -24.72 -18.70 -64.77
N GLU A 484 -24.61 -17.41 -64.45
CA GLU A 484 -25.70 -16.40 -64.34
C GLU A 484 -26.38 -16.42 -62.95
N LYS A 485 -26.09 -15.43 -62.08
CA LYS A 485 -26.66 -14.06 -61.96
C LYS A 485 -28.06 -14.00 -61.31
N LEU A 486 -28.11 -13.44 -60.10
CA LEU A 486 -29.15 -12.57 -59.49
C LEU A 486 -28.49 -12.00 -58.20
N TYR A 487 -28.05 -10.72 -58.06
CA TYR A 487 -28.76 -9.42 -58.03
C TYR A 487 -30.10 -9.51 -57.28
N CYS A 488 -30.49 -8.67 -56.31
CA CYS A 488 -30.12 -7.31 -55.88
C CYS A 488 -30.66 -7.16 -54.42
N LYS A 489 -29.96 -6.50 -53.49
CA LYS A 489 -30.19 -5.10 -53.00
C LYS A 489 -31.62 -4.80 -52.49
N TYR A 490 -31.82 -4.04 -51.41
CA TYR A 490 -31.11 -2.82 -51.00
C TYR A 490 -30.93 -2.71 -49.49
#